data_AF-A0A954U067-F1
#
_entry.id   AF-A0A954U067-F1
#
_cell.length_a   1.000
_cell.length_b   1.000
_cell.length_c   1.000
_cell.angle_alpha   90.00
_cell.angle_beta   90.00
_cell.angle_gamma   90.00
#
_symmetry.space_group_name_H-M   'P 1'
#
loop_
_entity.id
_entity.type
_entity.pdbx_description
1 polymer ?
#
loop_
_entity_poly.entity_id
_entity_poly.type
_entity_poly.pdbx_seq_one_letter_code
_entity_poly.pdbx_strand_id
1 'polypeptide(L)'
;LESSILGQRPLLESVVICLLARGHMLLEGLPGLGKTELVKSLSALLGLGFRRLQFTPDLLPSDIVGVPILEEKDGSRQLVFHQGPVFTNLLLADEINRATPKTQSALLEAMQERRVTVMGESHSLPLPFFVLATQNPIELEGTYPLPEAQLDRFTFKIDVAGVSSETLEQIIATRPHGQAPKLDMVLAGETLEELFGLCDRVHLPRAV
;
A
#
# COMPACT_ATOMS: atom_id res chain seq x y z
N LEU A 1 2.10 -16.67 1.97
CA LEU A 1 2.45 -15.71 0.90
C LEU A 1 3.00 -16.42 -0.33
N GLU A 2 4.07 -17.24 -0.22
CA GLU A 2 4.64 -17.99 -1.36
C GLU A 2 3.62 -18.91 -2.05
N SER A 3 2.69 -19.47 -1.28
CA SER A 3 1.60 -20.26 -1.83
C SER A 3 0.64 -19.46 -2.71
N SER A 4 0.62 -18.12 -2.66
CA SER A 4 -0.22 -17.25 -3.50
C SER A 4 0.58 -16.59 -4.62
N ILE A 5 1.77 -16.07 -4.30
CA ILE A 5 2.69 -15.42 -5.23
C ILE A 5 3.87 -16.36 -5.52
N LEU A 6 3.87 -16.98 -6.68
CA LEU A 6 4.88 -17.95 -7.09
C LEU A 6 6.14 -17.26 -7.65
N GLY A 7 7.32 -17.83 -7.36
CA GLY A 7 8.60 -17.44 -7.96
C GLY A 7 9.13 -16.06 -7.58
N GLN A 8 8.57 -15.39 -6.56
CA GLN A 8 8.98 -14.04 -6.14
C GLN A 8 9.39 -13.96 -4.67
N ARG A 9 10.00 -15.01 -4.12
CA ARG A 9 10.39 -15.07 -2.69
C ARG A 9 11.18 -13.83 -2.20
N PRO A 10 12.19 -13.31 -2.93
CA PRO A 10 12.92 -12.12 -2.47
C PRO A 10 12.05 -10.86 -2.31
N LEU A 11 11.04 -10.70 -3.18
CA LEU A 11 10.06 -9.62 -3.05
C LEU A 11 9.20 -9.83 -1.80
N LEU A 12 8.72 -11.06 -1.58
CA LEU A 12 7.89 -11.38 -0.42
C LEU A 12 8.61 -11.15 0.91
N GLU A 13 9.89 -11.54 0.99
CA GLU A 13 10.73 -11.29 2.16
C GLU A 13 10.88 -9.77 2.41
N SER A 14 11.19 -9.00 1.37
CA SER A 14 11.28 -7.54 1.47
C SER A 14 9.97 -6.88 1.91
N VAL A 15 8.82 -7.38 1.46
CA VAL A 15 7.50 -6.88 1.86
C VAL A 15 7.26 -7.09 3.35
N VAL A 16 7.57 -8.28 3.86
CA VAL A 16 7.44 -8.60 5.29
C VAL A 16 8.40 -7.76 6.12
N ILE A 17 9.65 -7.60 5.69
CA ILE A 17 10.64 -6.76 6.37
C ILE A 17 10.15 -5.31 6.43
N CYS A 18 9.67 -4.76 5.31
CA CYS A 18 9.16 -3.38 5.25
C CYS A 18 7.98 -3.17 6.20
N LEU A 19 7.05 -4.12 6.22
CA LEU A 19 5.89 -4.09 7.12
C LEU A 19 6.34 -4.09 8.59
N LEU A 20 7.25 -4.99 8.97
CA LEU A 20 7.78 -5.09 10.34
C LEU A 20 8.61 -3.87 10.75
N ALA A 21 9.25 -3.21 9.79
CA ALA A 21 9.92 -1.92 9.98
C ALA A 21 8.94 -0.74 10.08
N ARG A 22 7.62 -0.98 10.00
CA ARG A 22 6.57 0.03 9.96
C ARG A 22 6.77 1.05 8.83
N GLY A 23 7.35 0.59 7.72
CA GLY A 23 7.72 1.38 6.56
C GLY A 23 6.70 1.34 5.43
N HIS A 24 7.02 2.04 4.33
CA HIS A 24 6.25 2.02 3.09
C HIS A 24 7.14 1.53 1.93
N MET A 25 6.53 0.93 0.91
CA MET A 25 7.25 0.31 -0.20
C MET A 25 6.84 0.90 -1.55
N LEU A 26 7.81 1.17 -2.41
CA LEU A 26 7.62 1.53 -3.81
C LEU A 26 8.07 0.37 -4.71
N LEU A 27 7.18 -0.13 -5.56
CA LEU A 27 7.45 -1.18 -6.53
C LEU A 27 7.49 -0.64 -7.96
N GLU A 28 8.68 -0.59 -8.54
CA GLU A 28 8.86 -0.31 -9.96
C GLU A 28 8.79 -1.61 -10.75
N GLY A 29 7.93 -1.67 -11.77
CA GLY A 29 7.86 -2.84 -12.63
C GLY A 29 6.55 -2.92 -13.41
N LEU A 30 6.53 -3.82 -14.39
CA LEU A 30 5.43 -3.95 -15.34
C LEU A 30 4.09 -4.30 -14.67
N PRO A 31 2.97 -3.92 -15.29
CA PRO A 31 1.66 -4.40 -14.88
C PRO A 31 1.58 -5.93 -15.00
N GLY A 32 0.73 -6.55 -14.18
CA GLY A 32 0.45 -7.99 -14.25
C GLY A 32 1.40 -8.89 -13.44
N LEU A 33 2.35 -8.35 -12.67
CA LEU A 33 3.29 -9.13 -11.85
C LEU A 33 2.73 -9.60 -10.48
N GLY A 34 1.40 -9.60 -10.31
CA GLY A 34 0.76 -10.08 -9.09
C GLY A 34 0.82 -9.11 -7.90
N LYS A 35 1.18 -7.83 -8.09
CA LYS A 35 1.25 -6.80 -7.03
C LYS A 35 -0.08 -6.64 -6.27
N THR A 36 -1.21 -6.68 -6.98
CA THR A 36 -2.54 -6.64 -6.35
C THR A 36 -2.82 -7.87 -5.51
N GLU A 37 -2.45 -9.05 -6.01
CA GLU A 37 -2.65 -10.30 -5.29
C GLU A 37 -1.77 -10.39 -4.04
N LEU A 38 -0.56 -9.86 -4.12
CA LEU A 38 0.37 -9.76 -2.99
C LEU A 38 -0.26 -9.02 -1.79
N VAL A 39 -0.79 -7.82 -2.02
CA VAL A 39 -1.36 -7.00 -0.92
C VAL A 39 -2.67 -7.61 -0.41
N LYS A 40 -3.52 -8.16 -1.30
CA LYS A 40 -4.72 -8.89 -0.90
C LYS A 40 -4.40 -10.11 -0.04
N SER A 41 -3.42 -10.89 -0.46
CA SER A 41 -2.96 -12.06 0.28
C SER A 41 -2.39 -11.66 1.65
N LEU A 42 -1.63 -10.57 1.73
CA LEU A 42 -1.11 -10.04 2.98
C LEU A 42 -2.23 -9.59 3.93
N SER A 43 -3.23 -8.87 3.41
CA SER A 43 -4.43 -8.46 4.17
C SER A 43 -5.18 -9.66 4.74
N ALA A 44 -5.42 -10.70 3.92
CA ALA A 44 -6.12 -11.90 4.35
C ALA A 44 -5.36 -12.68 5.44
N LEU A 45 -4.04 -12.79 5.31
CA LEU A 45 -3.19 -13.49 6.28
C LEU A 45 -3.11 -12.77 7.64
N LEU A 46 -3.25 -11.45 7.65
CA LEU A 46 -3.10 -10.60 8.84
C LEU A 46 -4.43 -10.08 9.41
N GLY A 47 -5.56 -10.36 8.75
CA GLY A 47 -6.86 -9.82 9.13
C GLY A 47 -6.98 -8.30 9.02
N LEU A 48 -6.19 -7.68 8.14
CA LEU A 48 -6.08 -6.22 8.02
C LEU A 48 -7.01 -5.67 6.94
N GLY A 49 -7.53 -4.45 7.13
CA GLY A 49 -8.28 -3.75 6.10
C GLY A 49 -7.42 -3.50 4.85
N PHE A 50 -8.01 -3.70 3.67
CA PHE A 50 -7.35 -3.47 2.39
C PHE A 50 -8.16 -2.52 1.51
N ARG A 51 -7.48 -1.54 0.92
CA ARG A 51 -8.01 -0.73 -0.17
C ARG A 51 -7.01 -0.64 -1.31
N ARG A 52 -7.54 -0.51 -2.52
CA ARG A 52 -6.77 -0.23 -3.73
C ARG A 52 -7.18 1.12 -4.26
N LEU A 53 -6.20 1.96 -4.59
CA LEU A 53 -6.37 3.25 -5.22
C LEU A 53 -5.53 3.27 -6.50
N GLN A 54 -6.19 3.50 -7.63
CA GLN A 54 -5.52 3.71 -8.91
C GLN A 54 -5.25 5.20 -9.06
N PHE A 55 -4.00 5.58 -9.29
CA PHE A 55 -3.66 6.96 -9.60
C PHE A 55 -3.92 7.22 -11.09
N THR A 56 -4.66 8.30 -11.35
CA THR A 56 -5.00 8.78 -12.69
C THR A 56 -4.72 10.29 -12.77
N PRO A 57 -4.57 10.85 -13.98
CA PRO A 57 -4.26 12.28 -14.15
C PRO A 57 -5.31 13.23 -13.56
N ASP A 58 -6.57 12.77 -13.47
CA ASP A 58 -7.72 13.51 -12.95
C ASP A 58 -7.96 13.32 -11.44
N LEU A 59 -7.23 12.42 -10.78
CA LEU A 59 -7.37 12.15 -9.36
C LEU A 59 -7.05 13.40 -8.52
N LEU A 60 -7.94 13.79 -7.62
CA LEU A 60 -7.76 14.93 -6.73
C LEU A 60 -7.22 14.50 -5.37
N PRO A 61 -6.56 15.39 -4.61
CA PRO A 61 -6.16 15.12 -3.23
C PRO A 61 -7.31 14.63 -2.34
N SER A 62 -8.51 15.20 -2.50
CA SER A 62 -9.72 14.82 -1.76
C SER A 62 -10.17 13.39 -2.04
N ASP A 63 -9.88 12.84 -3.22
CA ASP A 63 -10.22 11.46 -3.56
C ASP A 63 -9.32 10.45 -2.84
N ILE A 64 -8.19 10.93 -2.29
CA ILE A 64 -7.24 10.15 -1.49
C ILE A 64 -7.57 10.28 -0.01
N VAL A 65 -7.68 11.52 0.47
CA VAL A 65 -7.78 11.82 1.90
C VAL A 65 -9.23 11.87 2.40
N GLY A 66 -10.21 12.02 1.51
CA GLY A 66 -11.62 12.18 1.88
C GLY A 66 -12.11 13.62 1.75
N VAL A 67 -13.42 13.80 1.91
CA VAL A 67 -14.10 15.08 1.69
C VAL A 67 -15.28 15.24 2.66
N PRO A 68 -15.55 16.45 3.17
CA PRO A 68 -16.78 16.72 3.90
C PRO A 68 -17.94 16.82 2.92
N ILE A 69 -18.98 16.01 3.12
CA ILE A 69 -20.23 16.03 2.35
C ILE A 69 -21.31 16.67 3.20
N LEU A 70 -22.08 17.57 2.61
CA LEU A 70 -23.26 18.13 3.26
C LEU A 70 -24.37 17.09 3.26
N GLU A 71 -24.69 16.56 4.43
CA GLU A 71 -25.80 15.64 4.63
C GLU A 71 -26.96 16.35 5.31
N GLU A 72 -28.18 16.02 4.88
CA GLU A 72 -29.40 16.46 5.54
C GLU A 72 -29.97 15.32 6.36
N LYS A 73 -30.01 15.50 7.68
CA LYS A 73 -30.57 14.53 8.62
C LYS A 73 -31.53 15.26 9.56
N ASP A 74 -32.77 14.77 9.61
CA ASP A 74 -33.84 15.31 10.46
C ASP A 74 -34.10 16.83 10.25
N GLY A 75 -33.96 17.31 9.01
CA GLY A 75 -34.14 18.74 8.66
C GLY A 75 -32.97 19.65 9.02
N SER A 76 -31.87 19.10 9.54
CA SER A 76 -30.62 19.81 9.80
C SER A 76 -29.56 19.46 8.75
N ARG A 77 -28.83 20.48 8.26
CA ARG A 77 -27.70 20.31 7.34
C ARG A 77 -26.41 20.28 8.12
N GLN A 78 -25.67 19.19 8.01
CA GLN A 78 -24.39 18.98 8.69
C GLN A 78 -23.31 18.56 7.69
N LEU A 79 -22.10 19.06 7.85
CA LEU A 79 -20.94 18.58 7.09
C LEU A 79 -20.43 17.31 7.76
N VAL A 80 -20.55 16.17 7.08
CA VAL A 80 -20.08 14.87 7.54
C VAL A 80 -18.82 14.51 6.76
N PHE A 81 -17.75 14.17 7.46
CA PHE A 81 -16.50 13.76 6.82
C PHE A 81 -16.62 12.33 6.27
N HIS A 82 -16.45 12.18 4.96
CA HIS A 82 -16.35 10.89 4.28
C HIS A 82 -14.89 10.54 4.08
N GLN A 83 -14.47 9.46 4.75
CA GLN A 83 -13.10 8.97 4.72
C GLN A 83 -12.68 8.50 3.33
N GLY A 84 -11.51 8.97 2.88
CA GLY A 84 -10.89 8.51 1.65
C GLY A 84 -10.26 7.11 1.76
N PRO A 85 -9.72 6.58 0.65
CA PRO A 85 -9.09 5.26 0.59
C PRO A 85 -7.85 5.10 1.48
N VAL A 86 -7.22 6.18 1.97
CA VAL A 86 -6.12 6.08 2.93
C VAL A 86 -6.55 5.56 4.31
N PHE A 87 -7.86 5.60 4.63
CA PHE A 87 -8.39 5.03 5.87
C PHE A 87 -8.56 3.51 5.74
N THR A 88 -7.42 2.83 5.77
CA THR A 88 -7.27 1.37 5.70
C THR A 88 -5.97 0.98 6.39
N ASN A 89 -5.73 -0.30 6.64
CA ASN A 89 -4.44 -0.76 7.15
C ASN A 89 -3.43 -0.95 6.01
N LEU A 90 -3.84 -1.62 4.93
CA LEU A 90 -3.01 -1.84 3.74
C LEU A 90 -3.61 -1.08 2.56
N LEU A 91 -2.82 -0.19 1.96
CA LEU A 91 -3.18 0.55 0.75
C LEU A 91 -2.26 0.16 -0.40
N LEU A 92 -2.86 -0.33 -1.50
CA LEU A 92 -2.19 -0.42 -2.79
C LEU A 92 -2.43 0.87 -3.58
N ALA A 93 -1.39 1.67 -3.77
CA ALA A 93 -1.42 2.91 -4.56
C ALA A 93 -0.81 2.65 -5.94
N ASP A 94 -1.64 2.25 -6.90
CA ASP A 94 -1.18 1.86 -8.23
C ASP A 94 -0.84 3.07 -9.11
N GLU A 95 0.30 3.00 -9.79
CA GLU A 95 0.77 3.99 -10.78
C GLU A 95 0.84 5.42 -10.22
N ILE A 96 1.42 5.58 -9.02
CA ILE A 96 1.50 6.88 -8.31
C ILE A 96 2.09 8.00 -9.18
N ASN A 97 2.95 7.67 -10.15
CA ASN A 97 3.49 8.63 -11.12
C ASN A 97 2.45 9.17 -12.12
N ARG A 98 1.22 8.66 -12.21
CA ARG A 98 0.21 9.18 -13.15
C ARG A 98 -0.58 10.36 -12.62
N ALA A 99 -0.60 10.59 -11.30
CA ALA A 99 -1.30 11.75 -10.74
C ALA A 99 -0.37 12.97 -10.61
N THR A 100 -0.98 14.14 -10.51
CA THR A 100 -0.25 15.41 -10.34
C THR A 100 0.59 15.40 -9.05
N PRO A 101 1.68 16.21 -8.98
CA PRO A 101 2.50 16.31 -7.76
C PRO A 101 1.70 16.69 -6.51
N LYS A 102 0.63 17.48 -6.65
CA LYS A 102 -0.26 17.85 -5.54
C LYS A 102 -1.03 16.65 -5.01
N THR A 103 -1.55 15.81 -5.90
CA THR A 103 -2.25 14.57 -5.55
C THR A 103 -1.30 13.54 -4.92
N GLN A 104 -0.10 13.38 -5.48
CA GLN A 104 0.95 12.54 -4.87
C GLN A 104 1.29 12.99 -3.45
N SER A 105 1.44 14.31 -3.25
CA SER A 105 1.75 14.88 -1.93
C SER A 105 0.70 14.55 -0.88
N ALA A 106 -0.57 14.44 -1.24
CA ALA A 106 -1.64 14.11 -0.30
C ALA A 106 -1.47 12.70 0.30
N LEU A 107 -1.09 11.72 -0.52
CA LEU A 107 -0.76 10.38 -0.04
C LEU A 107 0.51 10.37 0.81
N LEU A 108 1.57 11.07 0.35
CA LEU A 108 2.86 11.11 1.03
C LEU A 108 2.80 11.83 2.39
N GLU A 109 1.95 12.84 2.51
CA GLU A 109 1.63 13.50 3.78
C GLU A 109 0.90 12.54 4.72
N ALA A 110 -0.11 11.81 4.23
CA ALA A 110 -0.82 10.82 5.02
C ALA A 110 0.11 9.68 5.50
N MET A 111 1.07 9.26 4.68
CA MET A 111 2.13 8.31 5.06
C MET A 111 2.99 8.83 6.21
N GLN A 112 3.45 10.08 6.10
CA GLN A 112 4.36 10.66 7.08
C GLN A 112 3.68 10.99 8.41
N GLU A 113 2.51 11.60 8.35
CA GLU A 113 1.80 12.12 9.53
C GLU A 113 0.91 11.06 10.19
N ARG A 114 0.62 9.95 9.49
CA ARG A 114 -0.30 8.88 9.90
C ARG A 114 -1.68 9.40 10.34
N ARG A 115 -2.07 10.54 9.78
CA ARG A 115 -3.35 11.23 9.99
C ARG A 115 -3.63 12.09 8.76
N VAL A 116 -4.88 12.50 8.64
CA VAL A 116 -5.36 13.43 7.61
C VAL A 116 -6.03 14.60 8.32
N THR A 117 -5.73 15.83 7.90
CA THR A 117 -6.41 17.03 8.43
C THR A 117 -7.29 17.65 7.35
N VAL A 118 -8.58 17.75 7.60
CA VAL A 118 -9.57 18.31 6.67
C VAL A 118 -10.41 19.34 7.41
N MET A 119 -10.52 20.55 6.86
CA MET A 119 -11.28 21.66 7.45
C MET A 119 -10.90 21.99 8.92
N GLY A 120 -9.63 21.77 9.29
CA GLY A 120 -9.12 22.03 10.64
C GLY A 120 -9.35 20.89 11.64
N GLU A 121 -10.00 19.80 11.23
CA GLU A 121 -10.16 18.59 12.04
C GLU A 121 -9.17 17.50 11.60
N SER A 122 -8.46 16.90 12.55
CA SER A 122 -7.50 15.83 12.28
C SER A 122 -8.10 14.46 12.57
N HIS A 123 -7.98 13.54 11.61
CA HIS A 123 -8.45 12.17 11.68
C HIS A 123 -7.26 11.21 11.59
N SER A 124 -7.05 10.38 12.61
CA SER A 124 -5.99 9.37 12.62
C SER A 124 -6.26 8.24 11.64
N LEU A 125 -5.21 7.75 10.98
CA LEU A 125 -5.30 6.57 10.13
C LEU A 125 -5.31 5.29 10.98
N PRO A 126 -5.98 4.21 10.52
CA PRO A 126 -5.91 2.91 11.18
C PRO A 126 -4.46 2.41 11.28
N LEU A 127 -4.09 1.86 12.42
CA LEU A 127 -2.77 1.25 12.63
C LEU A 127 -2.87 -0.29 12.65
N PRO A 128 -1.89 -1.00 12.09
CA PRO A 128 -0.78 -0.48 11.28
C PRO A 128 -1.26 0.11 9.95
N PHE A 129 -0.56 1.15 9.47
CA PHE A 129 -0.78 1.77 8.16
C PHE A 129 0.43 1.50 7.24
N PHE A 130 0.20 0.72 6.19
CA PHE A 130 1.21 0.31 5.22
C PHE A 130 0.75 0.68 3.82
N VAL A 131 1.66 1.27 3.04
CA VAL A 131 1.40 1.68 1.66
C VAL A 131 2.38 0.92 0.77
N LEU A 132 1.82 0.21 -0.19
CA LEU A 132 2.56 -0.34 -1.32
C LEU A 132 2.19 0.51 -2.54
N ALA A 133 3.10 1.39 -2.95
CA ALA A 133 2.94 2.18 -4.15
C ALA A 133 3.57 1.46 -5.35
N THR A 134 3.03 1.67 -6.55
CA THR A 134 3.61 1.11 -7.78
C THR A 134 3.87 2.20 -8.80
N GLN A 135 4.90 2.02 -9.61
CA GLN A 135 5.18 2.87 -10.78
C GLN A 135 5.55 1.98 -11.96
N ASN A 136 5.08 2.37 -13.14
CA ASN A 136 5.46 1.73 -14.40
C ASN A 136 6.57 2.57 -15.05
N PRO A 137 7.80 2.04 -15.18
CA PRO A 137 8.93 2.82 -15.68
C PRO A 137 8.87 3.09 -17.19
N ILE A 138 8.03 2.37 -17.94
CA ILE A 138 7.95 2.48 -19.42
C ILE A 138 6.94 3.56 -19.86
N GLU A 139 6.00 3.93 -18.99
CA GLU A 139 4.92 4.85 -19.32
C GLU A 139 5.38 6.31 -19.10
N LEU A 140 5.90 6.90 -20.17
CA LEU A 140 6.50 8.25 -20.14
C LEU A 140 5.50 9.37 -20.48
N GLU A 141 4.34 9.04 -21.06
CA GLU A 141 3.36 10.04 -21.45
C GLU A 141 2.37 10.31 -20.32
N GLY A 142 2.22 11.58 -19.95
CA GLY A 142 1.28 12.00 -18.90
C GLY A 142 1.67 11.54 -17.49
N THR A 143 2.96 11.31 -17.22
CA THR A 143 3.46 10.93 -15.90
C THR A 143 4.30 12.04 -15.25
N TYR A 144 4.25 12.08 -13.93
CA TYR A 144 4.96 12.97 -13.02
C TYR A 144 5.86 12.11 -12.13
N PRO A 145 7.18 12.06 -12.39
CA PRO A 145 8.08 11.27 -11.57
C PRO A 145 8.13 11.82 -10.14
N LEU A 146 8.29 10.92 -9.16
CA LEU A 146 8.52 11.33 -7.78
C LEU A 146 9.91 11.97 -7.67
N PRO A 147 10.03 13.21 -7.16
CA PRO A 147 11.32 13.79 -6.82
C PRO A 147 12.05 12.92 -5.79
N GLU A 148 13.38 12.99 -5.76
CA GLU A 148 14.23 12.22 -4.82
C GLU A 148 13.79 12.42 -3.36
N ALA A 149 13.49 13.66 -2.97
CA ALA A 149 12.98 13.98 -1.64
C ALA A 149 11.64 13.29 -1.29
N GLN A 150 10.83 12.94 -2.29
CA GLN A 150 9.60 12.17 -2.08
C GLN A 150 9.85 10.66 -2.05
N LEU A 151 10.82 10.17 -2.82
CA LEU A 151 11.25 8.78 -2.79
C LEU A 151 11.80 8.39 -1.41
N ASP A 152 12.46 9.31 -0.72
CA ASP A 152 13.03 9.12 0.63
C ASP A 152 11.98 8.77 1.70
N ARG A 153 10.69 9.00 1.42
CA ARG A 153 9.57 8.59 2.30
C ARG A 153 9.22 7.10 2.20
N PHE A 154 9.78 6.39 1.22
CA PHE A 154 9.65 4.95 1.09
C PHE A 154 10.87 4.26 1.69
N THR A 155 10.63 3.31 2.59
CA THR A 155 11.68 2.51 3.22
C THR A 155 12.40 1.65 2.19
N PHE A 156 11.65 1.07 1.25
CA PHE A 156 12.20 0.31 0.13
C PHE A 156 11.67 0.79 -1.20
N LYS A 157 12.58 0.87 -2.17
CA LYS A 157 12.29 0.94 -3.60
C LYS A 157 12.80 -0.35 -4.24
N ILE A 158 11.92 -1.13 -4.85
CA ILE A 158 12.26 -2.45 -5.42
C ILE A 158 11.84 -2.52 -6.88
N ASP A 159 12.79 -2.91 -7.73
CA ASP A 159 12.53 -3.30 -9.10
C ASP A 159 11.99 -4.73 -9.14
N VAL A 160 10.75 -4.88 -9.57
CA VAL A 160 10.08 -6.17 -9.71
C VAL A 160 10.48 -6.80 -11.04
N ALA A 161 11.37 -7.78 -10.96
CA ALA A 161 11.75 -8.58 -12.11
C ALA A 161 10.58 -9.40 -12.66
N GLY A 162 10.65 -9.75 -13.95
CA GLY A 162 9.77 -10.76 -14.53
C GLY A 162 9.95 -12.12 -13.85
N VAL A 163 8.93 -12.96 -13.92
CA VAL A 163 8.97 -14.34 -13.43
C VAL A 163 9.55 -15.28 -14.49
N SER A 164 10.18 -16.38 -14.04
CA SER A 164 10.75 -17.38 -14.95
C SER A 164 9.66 -18.11 -15.75
N SER A 165 10.02 -18.70 -16.90
CA SER A 165 9.10 -19.52 -17.70
C SER A 165 8.52 -20.69 -16.90
N GLU A 166 9.33 -21.34 -16.06
CA GLU A 166 8.88 -22.42 -15.17
C GLU A 166 7.83 -21.91 -14.17
N THR A 167 8.04 -20.72 -13.60
CA THR A 167 7.04 -20.10 -12.71
C THR A 167 5.75 -19.77 -13.47
N LEU A 168 5.85 -19.28 -14.71
CA LEU A 168 4.66 -19.00 -15.55
C LEU A 168 3.87 -20.27 -15.85
N GLU A 169 4.56 -21.36 -16.22
CA GLU A 169 3.94 -22.67 -16.44
C GLU A 169 3.23 -23.15 -15.17
N GLN A 170 3.86 -23.03 -14.01
CA GLN A 170 3.25 -23.36 -12.72
C GLN A 170 2.01 -22.50 -12.43
N ILE A 171 2.07 -21.18 -12.67
CA ILE A 171 0.92 -20.28 -12.50
C ILE A 171 -0.23 -20.76 -13.39
N ILE A 172 0.01 -21.04 -14.66
CA ILE A 172 -1.01 -21.49 -15.62
C ILE A 172 -1.59 -22.85 -15.18
N ALA A 173 -0.75 -23.78 -14.74
CA ALA A 173 -1.18 -25.13 -14.36
C ALA A 173 -1.96 -25.17 -13.04
N THR A 174 -1.66 -24.26 -12.10
CA THR A 174 -2.21 -24.31 -10.73
C THR A 174 -3.27 -23.25 -10.44
N ARG A 175 -3.47 -22.26 -11.32
CA ARG A 175 -4.42 -21.14 -11.15
C ARG A 175 -5.49 -21.13 -12.25
N PRO A 176 -6.42 -22.10 -12.27
CA PRO A 176 -7.53 -22.04 -13.22
C PRO A 176 -8.29 -20.72 -13.04
N HIS A 177 -8.52 -20.02 -14.14
CA HIS A 177 -9.19 -18.71 -14.18
C HIS A 177 -8.52 -17.59 -13.35
N GLY A 178 -7.23 -17.74 -13.01
CA GLY A 178 -6.48 -16.74 -12.26
C GLY A 178 -6.88 -16.64 -10.78
N GLN A 179 -7.57 -17.65 -10.23
CA GLN A 179 -7.97 -17.64 -8.82
C GLN A 179 -6.77 -17.98 -7.92
N ALA A 180 -6.42 -17.05 -7.04
CA ALA A 180 -5.48 -17.27 -5.96
C ALA A 180 -6.05 -18.30 -4.95
N PRO A 181 -5.18 -18.99 -4.19
CA PRO A 181 -5.67 -19.95 -3.21
C PRO A 181 -6.35 -19.21 -2.07
N LYS A 182 -7.35 -19.84 -1.45
CA LYS A 182 -7.91 -19.31 -0.21
C LYS A 182 -6.83 -19.37 0.88
N LEU A 183 -6.57 -18.23 1.50
CA LEU A 183 -5.63 -18.10 2.60
C LEU A 183 -6.42 -18.00 3.90
N ASP A 184 -6.02 -18.80 4.89
CA ASP A 184 -6.52 -18.65 6.25
C ASP A 184 -5.66 -17.63 6.99
N MET A 185 -6.30 -16.87 7.89
CA MET A 185 -5.59 -15.90 8.72
C MET A 185 -4.56 -16.64 9.59
N VAL A 186 -3.32 -16.13 9.58
CA VAL A 186 -2.21 -16.70 10.34
C VAL A 186 -1.94 -15.88 11.60
N LEU A 187 -2.22 -14.58 11.56
CA LEU A 187 -1.95 -13.66 12.66
C LEU A 187 -3.04 -12.58 12.70
N ALA A 188 -3.53 -12.24 13.89
CA ALA A 188 -4.47 -11.13 14.06
C ALA A 188 -3.72 -9.79 14.17
N GLY A 189 -4.37 -8.69 13.83
CA GLY A 189 -3.77 -7.35 13.85
C GLY A 189 -3.18 -6.97 15.21
N GLU A 190 -3.77 -7.42 16.31
CA GLU A 190 -3.27 -7.15 17.67
C GLU A 190 -1.90 -7.79 17.92
N THR A 191 -1.69 -9.01 17.42
CA THR A 191 -0.41 -9.71 17.53
C THR A 191 0.68 -9.05 16.68
N LEU A 192 0.30 -8.31 15.63
CA LEU A 192 1.27 -7.60 14.79
C LEU A 192 1.93 -6.44 15.54
N GLU A 193 1.21 -5.77 16.45
CA GLU A 193 1.79 -4.76 17.35
C GLU A 193 2.83 -5.37 18.30
N GLU A 194 2.58 -6.59 18.80
CA GLU A 194 3.55 -7.32 19.62
C GLU A 194 4.83 -7.61 18.83
N LEU A 195 4.70 -8.03 17.56
CA LEU A 195 5.83 -8.28 16.68
C LEU A 195 6.66 -7.01 16.45
N PHE A 196 6.01 -5.87 16.23
CA PHE A 196 6.74 -4.62 16.10
C PHE A 196 7.50 -4.27 17.39
N GLY A 197 6.89 -4.49 18.55
CA GLY A 197 7.53 -4.30 19.85
C GLY A 197 8.72 -5.25 20.09
N LEU A 198 8.72 -6.43 19.46
CA LEU A 198 9.87 -7.34 19.48
C LEU A 198 11.00 -6.85 18.56
N CYS A 199 10.67 -6.32 17.38
CA CYS A 199 11.67 -5.73 16.47
C CYS A 199 12.43 -4.58 17.14
N ASP A 200 11.75 -3.74 17.93
CA ASP A 200 12.37 -2.62 18.67
C ASP A 200 13.37 -3.08 19.75
N ARG A 201 13.33 -4.37 20.15
CA ARG A 201 14.23 -4.96 21.17
C ARG A 201 15.47 -5.62 20.59
N VAL A 202 15.61 -5.65 19.27
CA VAL A 202 16.77 -6.25 18.61
C VAL A 202 18.02 -5.42 18.98
N HIS A 203 19.02 -6.10 19.55
CA HIS A 203 20.26 -5.45 19.95
C HIS A 203 21.04 -4.93 18.74
N LEU A 204 21.30 -3.64 18.70
CA LEU A 204 22.24 -3.03 17.77
C LEU A 204 23.60 -2.87 18.46
N PRO A 205 24.67 -3.53 17.98
CA PRO A 205 26.00 -3.34 18.53
C PRO A 205 26.45 -1.89 18.33
N ARG A 206 27.33 -1.40 19.22
CA ARG A 206 27.86 -0.04 19.08
C ARG A 206 28.60 0.11 17.76
N ALA A 207 28.33 1.20 17.04
CA ALA A 207 29.12 1.60 15.89
C ALA A 207 30.58 1.80 16.34
N VAL A 208 31.50 1.10 15.67
CA VAL A 208 32.95 1.22 15.89
C VAL A 208 33.48 2.41 15.11
#